data_AF-A0A1Q8A8V4-F1
#
_entry.id   AF-A0A1Q8A8V4-F1
#
_cell.length_a   1.000
_cell.length_b   1.000
_cell.length_c   1.000
_cell.angle_alpha   90.00
_cell.angle_beta   90.00
_cell.angle_gamma   90.00
#
_symmetry.space_group_name_H-M   'P 1'
#
loop_
_entity.id
_entity.type
_entity.pdbx_description
1 polymer ?
#
loop_
_entity_poly.entity_id
_entity_poly.type
_entity_poly.pdbx_seq_one_letter_code
_entity_poly.pdbx_strand_id
1 'polypeptide(L)'
;MATTAFGPGFYPNWYFSLSALAYGLLLPVLATLHVRHLAVRQSGAVLGTIAGTAVVTIGIGASASFDLIPAALFVRAIWWWTVGKIWVETAVLPRVLGAVTMGLAVACFALVGFYALTGIPMSPPDLPLRVVLGAWLIVLAIPLWLQRRG
;
A
#
# COMPACT_ATOMS: atom_id res chain seq x y z
N MET A 1 -28.60 16.36 5.34
CA MET A 1 -27.26 15.79 5.05
C MET A 1 -26.37 16.95 4.66
N ALA A 2 -25.56 17.48 5.59
CA ALA A 2 -24.65 18.57 5.29
C ALA A 2 -23.41 18.00 4.61
N THR A 3 -23.33 18.15 3.30
CA THR A 3 -22.08 17.99 2.56
C THR A 3 -21.15 19.11 2.99
N THR A 4 -20.10 18.78 3.75
CA THR A 4 -18.94 19.66 3.91
C THR A 4 -18.23 19.75 2.56
N ALA A 5 -18.79 20.56 1.66
CA ALA A 5 -18.22 20.83 0.36
C ALA A 5 -17.00 21.74 0.58
N PHE A 6 -15.81 21.13 0.60
CA PHE A 6 -14.58 21.87 0.33
C PHE A 6 -14.77 22.62 -1.00
N GLY A 7 -14.33 23.87 -1.07
CA GLY A 7 -14.69 24.82 -2.13
C GLY A 7 -14.45 24.33 -3.57
N PRO A 8 -15.03 25.01 -4.58
CA PRO A 8 -14.90 24.61 -5.98
C PRO A 8 -13.42 24.51 -6.37
N GLY A 9 -12.97 23.34 -6.85
CA GLY A 9 -11.57 23.10 -7.21
C GLY A 9 -10.69 22.50 -6.10
N PHE A 10 -11.23 22.27 -4.89
CA PHE A 10 -10.68 21.27 -3.98
C PHE A 10 -10.93 19.91 -4.66
N TYR A 11 -11.94 19.10 -4.36
CA TYR A 11 -12.16 17.85 -5.13
C TYR A 11 -12.44 18.13 -6.63
N PRO A 12 -11.78 17.49 -7.64
CA PRO A 12 -10.98 16.24 -7.64
C PRO A 12 -9.44 16.41 -7.85
N ASN A 13 -8.93 17.62 -8.09
CA ASN A 13 -7.58 17.82 -8.65
C ASN A 13 -6.44 17.58 -7.65
N TRP A 14 -6.50 18.18 -6.45
CA TRP A 14 -5.54 17.92 -5.36
C TRP A 14 -5.55 16.46 -4.88
N TYR A 15 -6.70 15.78 -4.87
CA TYR A 15 -6.80 14.38 -4.46
C TYR A 15 -5.99 13.47 -5.39
N PHE A 16 -6.12 13.70 -6.70
CA PHE A 16 -5.31 13.03 -7.71
C PHE A 16 -3.82 13.36 -7.55
N SER A 17 -3.46 14.65 -7.43
CA SER A 17 -2.06 15.08 -7.28
C SER A 17 -1.40 14.51 -6.03
N LEU A 18 -2.07 14.54 -4.88
CA LEU A 18 -1.55 13.97 -3.62
C LEU A 18 -1.44 12.45 -3.70
N SER A 19 -2.42 11.76 -4.31
CA SER A 19 -2.34 10.33 -4.54
C SER A 19 -1.14 10.00 -5.44
N ALA A 20 -0.97 10.71 -6.55
CA ALA A 20 0.14 10.52 -7.48
C ALA A 20 1.49 10.76 -6.81
N LEU A 21 1.63 11.80 -5.98
CA LEU A 21 2.83 12.05 -5.19
C LEU A 21 3.09 10.95 -4.17
N ALA A 22 2.07 10.53 -3.41
CA ALA A 22 2.22 9.49 -2.39
C ALA A 22 2.62 8.14 -3.02
N TYR A 23 1.99 7.75 -4.12
CA TYR A 23 2.35 6.54 -4.86
C TYR A 23 3.69 6.68 -5.60
N GLY A 24 4.06 7.86 -6.09
CA GLY A 24 5.37 8.09 -6.69
C GLY A 24 6.50 7.94 -5.66
N LEU A 25 6.30 8.46 -4.45
CA LEU A 25 7.25 8.37 -3.34
C LEU A 25 7.41 6.95 -2.76
N LEU A 26 6.57 6.00 -3.16
CA LEU A 26 6.78 4.58 -2.86
C LEU A 26 7.95 3.97 -3.64
N LEU A 27 8.27 4.47 -4.84
CA LEU A 27 9.30 3.87 -5.69
C LEU A 27 10.70 3.82 -5.01
N PRO A 28 11.18 4.88 -4.33
CA PRO A 28 12.41 4.81 -3.54
C PRO A 28 12.37 3.79 -2.39
N VAL A 29 11.21 3.63 -1.75
CA VAL A 29 11.02 2.66 -0.66
C VAL A 29 11.10 1.23 -1.22
N LEU A 30 10.45 0.98 -2.35
CA LEU A 30 10.50 -0.30 -3.06
C LEU A 30 11.92 -0.66 -3.47
N ALA A 31 12.67 0.30 -4.03
CA ALA A 31 14.07 0.09 -4.39
C ALA A 31 14.92 -0.30 -3.17
N THR A 32 14.71 0.37 -2.03
CA THR A 32 15.43 0.07 -0.79
C THR A 32 15.07 -1.31 -0.25
N LEU A 33 13.78 -1.66 -0.23
CA LEU A 33 13.32 -2.97 0.22
C LEU A 33 13.80 -4.09 -0.70
N HIS A 34 13.82 -3.87 -2.02
CA HIS A 34 14.30 -4.84 -3.00
C HIS A 34 15.74 -5.27 -2.72
N VAL A 35 16.66 -4.31 -2.57
CA VAL A 35 18.07 -4.59 -2.29
C VAL A 35 18.22 -5.40 -0.99
N ARG A 36 17.45 -5.06 0.03
CA ARG A 36 17.48 -5.75 1.33
C ARG A 36 16.88 -7.16 1.27
N HIS A 37 15.76 -7.33 0.58
CA HIS A 37 15.12 -8.64 0.44
C HIS A 37 15.93 -9.57 -0.45
N LEU A 38 16.60 -9.04 -1.48
CA LEU A 38 17.46 -9.82 -2.36
C LEU A 38 18.57 -10.54 -1.58
N ALA A 39 19.14 -9.89 -0.56
CA ALA A 39 20.21 -10.45 0.26
C ALA A 39 19.80 -11.68 1.07
N VAL A 40 18.50 -11.86 1.34
CA VAL A 40 17.99 -12.97 2.17
C VAL A 40 17.07 -13.94 1.43
N ARG A 41 16.36 -13.47 0.39
CA ARG A 41 15.37 -14.27 -0.35
C ARG A 41 15.06 -13.66 -1.71
N GLN A 42 15.79 -14.12 -2.73
CA GLN A 42 15.68 -13.59 -4.10
C GLN A 42 14.27 -13.68 -4.70
N SER A 43 13.60 -14.83 -4.58
CA SER A 43 12.24 -15.01 -5.14
C SER A 43 11.22 -14.08 -4.51
N GLY A 44 11.28 -13.90 -3.18
CA GLY A 44 10.42 -12.98 -2.45
C GLY A 44 10.72 -11.52 -2.78
N ALA A 45 11.99 -11.16 -2.99
CA ALA A 45 12.39 -9.82 -3.37
C ALA A 45 11.90 -9.42 -4.76
N VAL A 46 11.95 -10.34 -5.73
CA VAL A 46 11.44 -10.11 -7.09
C VAL A 46 9.92 -9.94 -7.06
N LEU A 47 9.20 -10.87 -6.40
CA LEU A 47 7.75 -10.78 -6.27
C LEU A 47 7.31 -9.51 -5.53
N GLY A 48 8.01 -9.15 -4.45
CA GLY A 48 7.74 -7.96 -3.67
C GLY A 48 7.94 -6.66 -4.46
N THR A 49 8.94 -6.61 -5.34
CA THR A 49 9.17 -5.45 -6.21
C THR A 49 8.11 -5.35 -7.30
N ILE A 50 7.78 -6.46 -7.97
CA ILE A 50 6.74 -6.48 -9.03
C ILE A 50 5.38 -6.11 -8.45
N ALA A 51 5.01 -6.71 -7.32
CA ALA A 51 3.77 -6.37 -6.64
C ALA A 51 3.78 -4.90 -6.19
N GLY A 52 4.91 -4.42 -5.66
CA GLY A 52 5.07 -3.03 -5.25
C GLY A 52 4.93 -2.02 -6.38
N THR A 53 5.55 -2.25 -7.54
CA THR A 53 5.38 -1.38 -8.71
C THR A 53 3.94 -1.42 -9.23
N ALA A 54 3.28 -2.58 -9.18
CA ALA A 54 1.86 -2.68 -9.50
C ALA A 54 0.97 -1.91 -8.51
N VAL A 55 1.31 -1.86 -7.21
CA VAL A 55 0.63 -1.00 -6.22
C VAL A 55 0.73 0.47 -6.61
N VAL A 56 1.90 0.91 -7.11
CA VAL A 56 2.11 2.29 -7.55
C VAL A 56 1.25 2.59 -8.78
N THR A 57 1.36 1.79 -9.83
CA THR A 57 0.66 2.06 -11.11
C THR A 57 -0.85 1.94 -10.98
N ILE A 58 -1.34 0.86 -10.35
CA ILE A 58 -2.78 0.64 -10.15
C ILE A 58 -3.34 1.58 -9.09
N GLY A 59 -2.56 1.93 -8.06
CA GLY A 59 -2.96 2.92 -7.06
C GLY A 59 -3.17 4.32 -7.63
N ILE A 60 -2.31 4.74 -8.57
CA ILE A 60 -2.49 5.97 -9.35
C ILE A 60 -3.72 5.83 -10.25
N GLY A 61 -3.86 4.73 -10.99
CA GLY A 61 -5.04 4.47 -11.82
C GLY A 61 -6.36 4.53 -11.04
N ALA A 62 -6.39 3.91 -9.86
CA ALA A 62 -7.54 3.93 -8.95
C ALA A 62 -7.83 5.32 -8.37
N SER A 63 -6.90 6.27 -8.43
CA SER A 63 -7.19 7.67 -8.09
C SER A 63 -7.98 8.40 -9.18
N ALA A 64 -7.93 7.90 -10.42
CA ALA A 64 -8.65 8.45 -11.57
C ALA A 64 -9.93 7.68 -11.92
N SER A 65 -10.01 6.38 -11.60
CA SER A 65 -11.19 5.55 -11.82
C SER A 65 -11.51 4.66 -10.61
N PHE A 66 -12.74 4.76 -10.11
CA PHE A 66 -13.21 3.96 -8.98
C PHE A 66 -13.32 2.46 -9.30
N ASP A 67 -13.44 2.10 -10.58
CA ASP A 67 -13.53 0.70 -11.03
C ASP A 67 -12.23 -0.08 -10.78
N LEU A 68 -11.11 0.65 -10.59
CA LEU A 68 -9.79 0.06 -10.32
C LEU A 68 -9.52 -0.13 -8.82
N ILE A 69 -10.38 0.34 -7.91
CA ILE A 69 -10.17 0.19 -6.46
C ILE A 69 -10.04 -1.28 -6.03
N PRO A 70 -10.89 -2.24 -6.49
CA PRO A 70 -10.74 -3.64 -6.12
C PRO A 70 -9.38 -4.20 -6.52
N ALA A 71 -8.92 -3.88 -7.73
CA ALA A 71 -7.61 -4.27 -8.23
C ALA A 71 -6.47 -3.66 -7.40
N ALA A 72 -6.59 -2.37 -7.02
CA ALA A 72 -5.62 -1.69 -6.19
C ALA A 72 -5.48 -2.34 -4.80
N LEU A 73 -6.61 -2.73 -4.18
CA LEU A 73 -6.62 -3.41 -2.89
C LEU A 73 -6.05 -4.82 -2.97
N PHE A 74 -6.39 -5.56 -4.02
CA PHE A 74 -5.87 -6.91 -4.25
C PHE A 74 -4.34 -6.91 -4.40
N VAL A 75 -3.81 -6.05 -5.27
CA VAL A 75 -2.36 -5.97 -5.51
C VAL A 75 -1.63 -5.46 -4.27
N ARG A 76 -2.22 -4.52 -3.53
CA ARG A 76 -1.69 -4.08 -2.23
C ARG A 76 -1.64 -5.21 -1.21
N ALA A 77 -2.68 -6.04 -1.15
CA ALA A 77 -2.72 -7.18 -0.25
C ALA A 77 -1.60 -8.18 -0.60
N ILE A 78 -1.40 -8.49 -1.88
CA ILE A 78 -0.29 -9.35 -2.33
C ILE A 78 1.06 -8.76 -1.92
N TRP A 79 1.25 -7.45 -2.14
CA TRP A 79 2.50 -6.78 -1.81
C TRP A 79 2.80 -6.84 -0.32
N TRP A 80 1.86 -6.44 0.53
CA TRP A 80 1.99 -6.48 1.98
C TRP A 80 2.18 -7.89 2.52
N TRP A 81 1.47 -8.88 1.97
CA TRP A 81 1.67 -10.27 2.35
C TRP A 81 3.09 -10.74 2.06
N THR A 82 3.57 -10.46 0.84
CA THR A 82 4.90 -10.88 0.37
C THR A 82 6.00 -10.26 1.23
N VAL A 83 5.93 -8.94 1.43
CA VAL A 83 6.91 -8.19 2.23
C VAL A 83 6.87 -8.61 3.70
N GLY A 84 5.68 -8.72 4.28
CA GLY A 84 5.49 -9.11 5.67
C GLY A 84 6.02 -10.53 5.95
N LYS A 85 5.75 -11.47 5.05
CA LYS A 85 6.26 -12.85 5.16
C LYS A 85 7.78 -12.90 5.17
N ILE A 86 8.43 -12.13 4.31
CA ILE A 86 9.90 -12.03 4.31
C ILE A 86 10.39 -11.52 5.66
N TRP A 87 9.78 -10.47 6.22
CA TRP A 87 10.23 -9.91 7.51
C TRP A 87 10.03 -10.87 8.68
N VAL A 88 8.92 -11.61 8.71
CA VAL A 88 8.68 -12.63 9.73
C VAL A 88 9.72 -13.75 9.66
N GLU A 89 9.99 -14.26 8.46
CA GLU A 89 10.88 -15.40 8.25
C GLU A 89 12.37 -15.04 8.37
N THR A 90 12.77 -13.86 7.91
CA THR A 90 14.19 -13.50 7.75
C THR A 90 14.68 -12.44 8.75
N ALA A 91 13.78 -11.81 9.51
CA ALA A 91 14.10 -10.74 10.46
C ALA A 91 14.89 -9.56 9.85
N VAL A 92 14.83 -9.35 8.52
CA VAL A 92 15.38 -8.15 7.84
C VAL A 92 14.83 -6.86 8.46
N LEU A 93 13.59 -6.91 8.92
CA LEU A 93 12.95 -5.92 9.78
C LEU A 93 12.32 -6.65 10.99
N PRO A 94 11.98 -5.93 12.08
CA PRO A 94 11.35 -6.53 13.25
C PRO A 94 10.18 -7.44 12.88
N ARG A 95 10.18 -8.68 13.40
CA ARG A 95 9.15 -9.69 13.07
C ARG A 95 7.74 -9.21 13.38
N VAL A 96 7.57 -8.39 14.42
CA VAL A 96 6.29 -7.75 14.77
C VAL A 96 5.77 -6.88 13.62
N LEU A 97 6.63 -6.07 12.99
CA LEU A 97 6.24 -5.29 11.81
C LEU A 97 5.86 -6.20 10.64
N GLY A 98 6.56 -7.32 10.48
CA GLY A 98 6.21 -8.35 9.49
C GLY A 98 4.80 -8.89 9.71
N ALA A 99 4.48 -9.29 10.95
CA ALA A 99 3.17 -9.82 11.32
C ALA A 99 2.05 -8.78 11.14
N VAL A 100 2.28 -7.52 11.53
CA VAL A 100 1.32 -6.44 11.32
C VAL A 100 1.09 -6.19 9.82
N THR A 101 2.15 -6.18 9.01
CA THR A 101 2.03 -6.03 7.55
C THR A 101 1.21 -7.17 6.94
N MET A 102 1.42 -8.41 7.41
CA MET A 102 0.60 -9.55 6.98
C MET A 102 -0.86 -9.41 7.41
N GLY A 103 -1.13 -8.93 8.63
CA GLY A 103 -2.49 -8.65 9.10
C GLY A 103 -3.20 -7.60 8.24
N LEU A 104 -2.50 -6.53 7.85
CA LEU A 104 -3.01 -5.54 6.91
C LEU A 104 -3.33 -6.15 5.53
N ALA A 105 -2.49 -7.07 5.05
CA ALA A 105 -2.76 -7.78 3.81
C ALA A 105 -4.05 -8.62 3.88
N VAL A 106 -4.23 -9.37 4.97
CA VAL A 106 -5.44 -10.16 5.21
C VAL A 106 -6.67 -9.25 5.28
N ALA A 107 -6.57 -8.10 5.95
CA ALA A 107 -7.66 -7.13 6.00
C ALA A 107 -8.03 -6.60 4.60
N CYS A 108 -7.05 -6.28 3.75
CA CYS A 108 -7.29 -5.89 2.37
C CYS A 108 -7.96 -7.00 1.54
N PHE A 109 -7.50 -8.25 1.68
CA PHE A 109 -8.14 -9.39 1.02
C PHE A 109 -9.58 -9.61 1.48
N ALA A 110 -9.83 -9.55 2.79
CA ALA A 110 -11.16 -9.69 3.36
C ALA A 110 -12.10 -8.60 2.86
N LEU A 111 -11.62 -7.37 2.74
CA LEU A 111 -12.38 -6.27 2.15
C LEU A 111 -12.73 -6.55 0.68
N VAL A 112 -11.76 -6.95 -0.15
CA VAL A 112 -12.02 -7.31 -1.56
C VAL A 112 -13.10 -8.39 -1.66
N GLY A 113 -13.01 -9.46 -0.86
CA GLY A 113 -14.02 -10.52 -0.81
C GLY A 113 -15.39 -10.02 -0.35
N PHE A 114 -15.43 -9.19 0.68
CA PHE A 114 -16.67 -8.59 1.20
C PHE A 114 -17.39 -7.76 0.14
N TYR A 115 -16.69 -6.88 -0.58
CA TYR A 115 -17.31 -6.07 -1.64
C TYR A 115 -17.74 -6.92 -2.84
N ALA A 116 -16.95 -7.93 -3.22
CA ALA A 116 -17.32 -8.85 -4.29
C ALA A 116 -18.61 -9.63 -3.97
N LEU A 117 -18.81 -10.01 -2.70
CA LEU A 117 -19.98 -10.76 -2.25
C LEU A 117 -21.22 -9.88 -2.02
N THR A 118 -21.04 -8.64 -1.57
CA THR A 118 -22.15 -7.75 -1.19
C THR A 118 -22.62 -6.83 -2.31
N GLY A 119 -21.79 -6.60 -3.34
CA GLY A 119 -22.11 -5.68 -4.45
C GLY A 119 -22.17 -4.20 -4.02
N ILE A 120 -21.76 -3.88 -2.79
CA ILE A 120 -21.75 -2.51 -2.28
C ILE A 120 -20.67 -1.71 -3.02
N PRO A 121 -20.99 -0.51 -3.54
CA PRO A 121 -20.00 0.32 -4.23
C PRO A 121 -18.86 0.73 -3.28
N MET A 122 -17.62 0.49 -3.71
CA MET A 122 -16.37 0.79 -2.99
C MET A 122 -16.04 2.30 -2.89
N SER A 123 -16.96 3.19 -3.29
CA SER A 123 -16.69 4.63 -3.40
C SER A 123 -16.59 5.41 -2.07
N PRO A 124 -17.18 4.98 -0.93
CA PRO A 124 -16.93 5.66 0.35
C PRO A 124 -15.63 5.28 1.12
N PRO A 125 -15.16 4.01 1.15
CA PRO A 125 -14.07 3.57 2.04
C PRO A 125 -12.64 3.62 1.46
N ASP A 126 -12.44 4.00 0.20
CA ASP A 126 -11.10 4.06 -0.44
C ASP A 126 -10.16 5.10 0.22
N LEU A 127 -10.71 6.24 0.65
CA LEU A 127 -9.97 7.28 1.39
C LEU A 127 -9.31 6.76 2.68
N PRO A 128 -10.06 6.16 3.64
CA PRO A 128 -9.46 5.61 4.85
C PRO A 128 -8.37 4.57 4.56
N LEU A 129 -8.57 3.69 3.56
CA LEU A 129 -7.59 2.68 3.18
C LEU A 129 -6.29 3.27 2.62
N ARG A 130 -6.37 4.38 1.89
CA ARG A 130 -5.18 5.12 1.42
C ARG A 130 -4.48 5.87 2.55
N VAL A 131 -5.24 6.43 3.48
CA VAL A 131 -4.68 7.06 4.70
C VAL A 131 -3.95 6.00 5.54
N VAL A 132 -4.52 4.81 5.70
CA VAL A 132 -3.86 3.69 6.38
C VAL A 132 -2.58 3.27 5.64
N LEU A 133 -2.60 3.21 4.31
CA LEU A 133 -1.38 2.96 3.54
C LEU A 133 -0.33 4.07 3.75
N GLY A 134 -0.72 5.35 3.65
CA GLY A 134 0.19 6.47 3.88
C GLY A 134 0.78 6.44 5.31
N ALA A 135 -0.05 6.20 6.32
CA ALA A 135 0.39 6.05 7.70
C ALA A 135 1.34 4.87 7.87
N TRP A 136 1.04 3.73 7.25
CA TRP A 136 1.92 2.56 7.28
C TRP A 136 3.27 2.85 6.64
N LEU A 137 3.31 3.58 5.52
CA LEU A 137 4.57 3.97 4.89
C LEU A 137 5.41 4.93 5.74
N ILE A 138 4.77 5.84 6.47
CA ILE A 138 5.45 6.70 7.44
C ILE A 138 6.04 5.85 8.57
N VAL A 139 5.29 4.87 9.09
CA VAL A 139 5.78 3.91 10.09
C VAL A 139 6.97 3.11 9.56
N LEU A 140 6.98 2.72 8.28
CA LEU A 140 8.09 2.02 7.65
C LEU A 140 9.31 2.91 7.38
N ALA A 141 9.12 4.22 7.17
CA ALA A 141 10.21 5.15 6.94
C ALA A 141 11.12 5.30 8.18
N ILE A 142 10.56 5.22 9.39
CA ILE A 142 11.29 5.35 10.65
C ILE A 142 12.39 4.28 10.81
N PRO A 143 12.10 2.96 10.79
CA PRO A 143 13.12 1.93 10.92
C PRO A 143 14.09 1.89 9.74
N LEU A 144 13.62 2.20 8.51
CA LEU A 144 14.49 2.29 7.34
C LEU A 144 15.52 3.44 7.47
N TRP A 145 15.13 4.57 8.06
CA TRP A 145 16.01 5.72 8.30
C TRP A 145 16.98 5.49 9.46
N LEU A 146 16.50 4.94 10.58
CA LEU A 146 17.32 4.69 11.77
C LEU A 146 18.43 3.66 11.51
N GLN A 147 18.16 2.62 10.70
CA GLN A 147 19.15 1.60 10.34
C GLN A 147 20.19 2.06 9.31
N ARG A 148 20.05 3.26 8.72
CA ARG A 148 21.04 3.82 7.79
C ARG A 148 22.19 4.53 8.51
N ARG A 149 22.05 4.75 9.82
CA ARG A 149 23.00 5.49 10.68
C ARG A 149 23.86 4.58 11.58
N GLY A 150 23.63 3.27 11.58
CA GLY A 150 24.45 2.29 12.30
C GLY A 150 25.16 1.40 11.30
#